data_AF-A0A7C8JAR2-F1
#
_entry.id   AF-A0A7C8JAR2-F1
#
_cell.length_a   1.000
_cell.length_b   1.000
_cell.length_c   1.000
_cell.angle_alpha   90.00
_cell.angle_beta   90.00
_cell.angle_gamma   90.00
#
_symmetry.space_group_name_H-M   'P 1'
#
loop_
_entity.id
_entity.type
_entity.pdbx_description
1 polymer ?
#
loop_
_entity_poly.entity_id
_entity_poly.type
_entity_poly.pdbx_seq_one_letter_code
_entity_poly.pdbx_strand_id
1 'polypeptide(L)'
;MNSRTASPSQSIWRDLDENIFRTHLINLEERTNAVPVDPQLFLLPTDTDNSRKFSIDDEQKLADAFAFLVAVEQGAQSVAAVCLEENLEEQSLVVCFAAIDTIDEYLQESLGKICGTLAVNLLHRVQFLYTKKEKPQRKVVETEIEYLAKLYECFETVPAQSDDEVSSIENLVKASYGLCTSNSIKDYADRLETVGPTPQLRSAVKTLRQIEKIAAYYRVTQTLLRASQQYPYYFQHLELKYLPPYAGIPTDIGYEEWAKTCHVHAEVQLVVYYDLRQKGTPVGNLLPRVIGTSKYLCYLCYLFLKSHGCYPPANTHGRLYDQWTIPDLLDMEDDIRRKYREIVRLMDEEVVEKATEKPQWRSEPMTSRENLLDALGDSKSIALWRRATKSNSSTSLEF
;
A
#
# COMPACT_ATOMS: atom_id res chain seq x y z
N MET A 1 -15.91 -13.71 7.54
CA MET A 1 -15.50 -14.97 8.22
C MET A 1 -15.45 -14.76 9.72
N ASN A 2 -15.59 -15.81 10.54
CA ASN A 2 -15.36 -15.70 11.99
C ASN A 2 -13.85 -15.62 12.26
N SER A 3 -13.43 -14.66 13.09
CA SER A 3 -12.05 -14.37 13.47
C SER A 3 -11.59 -15.04 14.78
N ARG A 4 -12.50 -15.65 15.55
CA ARG A 4 -12.18 -16.49 16.71
C ARG A 4 -12.89 -17.84 16.60
N THR A 5 -12.15 -18.89 16.24
CA THR A 5 -12.65 -20.29 16.24
C THR A 5 -11.78 -21.25 17.04
N ALA A 6 -10.54 -20.87 17.41
CA ALA A 6 -9.69 -21.69 18.26
C ALA A 6 -10.22 -21.83 19.70
N SER A 7 -9.88 -22.94 20.37
CA SER A 7 -10.06 -23.11 21.80
C SER A 7 -8.90 -22.48 22.60
N PRO A 8 -9.04 -22.13 23.90
CA PRO A 8 -7.96 -21.47 24.65
C PRO A 8 -6.62 -22.23 24.70
N SER A 9 -6.62 -23.56 24.71
CA SER A 9 -5.39 -24.37 24.64
C SER A 9 -4.74 -24.37 23.25
N GLN A 10 -5.52 -24.10 22.21
CA GLN A 10 -5.08 -23.97 20.82
C GLN A 10 -4.81 -22.51 20.42
N SER A 11 -5.30 -21.52 21.16
CA SER A 11 -5.20 -20.10 20.81
C SER A 11 -3.77 -19.66 20.46
N ILE A 12 -3.62 -18.79 19.46
CA ILE A 12 -2.35 -18.09 19.20
C ILE A 12 -1.95 -17.18 20.38
N TRP A 13 -2.92 -16.76 21.18
CA TRP A 13 -2.76 -15.95 22.40
C TRP A 13 -2.59 -16.80 23.68
N ARG A 14 -2.22 -18.08 23.55
CA ARG A 14 -1.98 -18.98 24.70
C ARG A 14 -0.72 -18.61 25.49
N ASP A 15 0.35 -18.23 24.78
CA ASP A 15 1.69 -18.03 25.37
C ASP A 15 1.96 -16.56 25.72
N LEU A 16 1.23 -15.63 25.09
CA LEU A 16 1.09 -14.23 25.48
C LEU A 16 -0.39 -13.86 25.43
N ASP A 17 -0.94 -13.39 26.56
CA ASP A 17 -2.34 -12.97 26.65
C ASP A 17 -2.60 -11.72 25.79
N GLU A 18 -3.67 -11.75 25.00
CA GLU A 18 -4.02 -10.68 24.06
C GLU A 18 -4.24 -9.32 24.76
N ASN A 19 -4.72 -9.32 26.01
CA ASN A 19 -4.94 -8.10 26.77
C ASN A 19 -3.60 -7.47 27.24
N ILE A 20 -2.57 -8.29 27.48
CA ILE A 20 -1.22 -7.82 27.77
C ILE A 20 -0.65 -7.15 26.52
N PHE A 21 -0.69 -7.83 25.37
CA PHE A 21 -0.28 -7.27 24.07
C PHE A 21 -0.99 -5.93 23.78
N ARG A 22 -2.32 -5.86 23.94
CA ARG A 22 -3.09 -4.61 23.74
C ARG A 22 -2.71 -3.52 24.74
N THR A 23 -2.40 -3.85 25.98
CA THR A 23 -1.90 -2.88 26.97
C THR A 23 -0.53 -2.32 26.56
N HIS A 24 0.34 -3.15 25.98
CA HIS A 24 1.64 -2.69 25.43
C HIS A 24 1.45 -1.81 24.18
N LEU A 25 0.49 -2.13 23.30
CA LEU A 25 0.14 -1.27 22.16
C LEU A 25 -0.30 0.14 22.61
N ILE A 26 -1.18 0.24 23.62
CA ILE A 26 -1.64 1.54 24.15
C ILE A 26 -0.47 2.34 24.74
N ASN A 27 0.41 1.70 25.52
CA ASN A 27 1.60 2.36 26.08
C ASN A 27 2.51 2.94 24.98
N LEU A 28 2.68 2.19 23.88
CA LEU A 28 3.45 2.62 22.73
C LEU A 28 2.73 3.74 21.95
N GLU A 29 1.40 3.69 21.82
CA GLU A 29 0.58 4.74 21.20
C GLU A 29 0.70 6.08 21.95
N GLU A 30 0.49 6.08 23.26
CA GLU A 30 0.65 7.24 24.16
C GLU A 30 2.02 7.92 24.00
N ARG A 31 3.09 7.12 23.98
CA ARG A 31 4.48 7.61 23.98
C ARG A 31 4.97 8.10 22.61
N THR A 32 4.26 7.75 21.54
CA THR A 32 4.70 8.02 20.15
C THR A 32 3.68 8.79 19.32
N ASN A 33 2.53 9.16 19.91
CA ASN A 33 1.37 9.72 19.22
C ASN A 33 0.90 8.79 18.09
N ALA A 34 0.79 7.49 18.38
CA ALA A 34 0.48 6.42 17.44
C ALA A 34 1.54 6.20 16.33
N VAL A 35 2.77 6.72 16.43
CA VAL A 35 3.78 6.64 15.34
C VAL A 35 5.14 6.17 15.85
N PRO A 36 5.33 4.86 16.08
CA PRO A 36 6.56 4.33 16.68
C PRO A 36 7.81 4.51 15.84
N VAL A 37 7.67 4.54 14.50
CA VAL A 37 8.79 4.71 13.56
C VAL A 37 8.42 5.70 12.46
N ASP A 38 9.43 6.34 11.88
CA ASP A 38 9.25 7.19 10.70
C ASP A 38 8.95 6.36 9.44
N PRO A 39 8.24 6.91 8.43
CA PRO A 39 7.92 6.19 7.19
C PRO A 39 9.17 5.70 6.46
N GLN A 40 9.18 4.43 6.07
CA GLN A 40 10.33 3.72 5.50
C GLN A 40 10.00 3.01 4.19
N LEU A 41 11.06 2.79 3.41
CA LEU A 41 11.07 2.01 2.17
C LEU A 41 12.17 0.97 2.29
N PHE A 42 11.85 -0.29 2.03
CA PHE A 42 12.80 -1.40 2.09
C PHE A 42 13.05 -1.95 0.68
N LEU A 43 14.26 -2.46 0.44
CA LEU A 43 14.57 -3.12 -0.83
C LEU A 43 13.97 -4.53 -0.82
N LEU A 44 13.38 -4.94 -1.95
CA LEU A 44 13.00 -6.34 -2.15
C LEU A 44 14.27 -7.20 -2.29
N PRO A 45 14.22 -8.49 -1.91
CA PRO A 45 15.30 -9.44 -2.19
C PRO A 45 15.68 -9.47 -3.68
N THR A 46 16.95 -9.74 -3.97
CA THR A 46 17.39 -10.03 -5.34
C THR A 46 16.69 -11.29 -5.85
N ASP A 47 16.17 -11.24 -7.07
CA ASP A 47 15.50 -12.41 -7.64
C ASP A 47 16.52 -13.52 -7.95
N THR A 48 16.28 -14.70 -7.37
CA THR A 48 17.09 -15.92 -7.55
C THR A 48 16.27 -17.07 -8.14
N ASP A 49 14.95 -16.88 -8.30
CA ASP A 49 14.02 -17.92 -8.72
C ASP A 49 13.79 -17.91 -10.24
N ASN A 50 14.74 -18.51 -10.96
CA ASN A 50 14.67 -18.67 -12.42
C ASN A 50 13.53 -19.59 -12.91
N SER A 51 12.68 -20.14 -12.04
CA SER A 51 11.49 -20.91 -12.46
C SER A 51 10.33 -20.00 -12.90
N ARG A 52 10.30 -18.77 -12.37
CA ARG A 52 9.21 -17.80 -12.55
C ARG A 52 9.27 -17.04 -13.87
N LYS A 53 8.18 -16.35 -14.19
CA LYS A 53 8.07 -15.43 -15.32
C LYS A 53 8.04 -13.98 -14.85
N PHE A 54 7.36 -13.71 -13.75
CA PHE A 54 7.45 -12.40 -13.08
C PHE A 54 8.79 -12.27 -12.36
N SER A 55 9.45 -11.12 -12.53
CA SER A 55 10.48 -10.71 -11.55
C SER A 55 9.78 -10.30 -10.25
N ILE A 56 10.42 -10.48 -9.09
CA ILE A 56 9.83 -10.10 -7.79
C ILE A 56 9.45 -8.59 -7.72
N ASP A 57 10.17 -7.75 -8.46
CA ASP A 57 9.92 -6.31 -8.59
C ASP A 57 8.70 -6.02 -9.49
N ASP A 58 8.50 -6.78 -10.58
CA ASP A 58 7.28 -6.69 -11.41
C ASP A 58 6.06 -7.31 -10.69
N GLU A 59 6.24 -8.37 -9.91
CA GLU A 59 5.20 -8.98 -9.06
C GLU A 59 4.68 -7.95 -8.03
N GLN A 60 5.58 -7.28 -7.30
CA GLN A 60 5.22 -6.21 -6.35
C GLN A 60 4.49 -5.06 -7.06
N LYS A 61 5.03 -4.56 -8.17
CA LYS A 61 4.42 -3.42 -8.90
C LYS A 61 3.03 -3.73 -9.42
N LEU A 62 2.80 -4.95 -9.90
CA LEU A 62 1.50 -5.38 -10.41
C LEU A 62 0.50 -5.59 -9.27
N ALA A 63 0.95 -6.18 -8.16
CA ALA A 63 0.14 -6.31 -6.94
C ALA A 63 -0.22 -4.93 -6.34
N ASP A 64 0.74 -4.02 -6.19
CA ASP A 64 0.52 -2.62 -5.76
C ASP A 64 -0.48 -1.90 -6.68
N ALA A 65 -0.39 -2.16 -7.99
CA ALA A 65 -1.27 -1.55 -8.98
C ALA A 65 -2.72 -2.04 -8.88
N PHE A 66 -2.93 -3.35 -8.71
CA PHE A 66 -4.26 -3.91 -8.45
C PHE A 66 -4.81 -3.47 -7.08
N ALA A 67 -3.99 -3.49 -6.03
CA ALA A 67 -4.39 -3.06 -4.70
C ALA A 67 -4.83 -1.58 -4.68
N PHE A 68 -4.12 -0.71 -5.39
CA PHE A 68 -4.50 0.70 -5.54
C PHE A 68 -5.89 0.86 -6.19
N LEU A 69 -6.25 0.04 -7.19
CA LEU A 69 -7.55 0.16 -7.88
C LEU A 69 -8.74 -0.34 -7.05
N VAL A 70 -8.57 -1.36 -6.20
CA VAL A 70 -9.69 -1.81 -5.33
C VAL A 70 -9.94 -0.89 -4.13
N ALA A 71 -9.00 -0.01 -3.78
CA ALA A 71 -9.11 0.86 -2.61
C ALA A 71 -9.80 2.20 -2.92
N VAL A 72 -11.04 2.11 -3.43
CA VAL A 72 -11.83 3.25 -3.91
C VAL A 72 -12.29 4.20 -2.78
N GLU A 73 -12.48 3.68 -1.56
CA GLU A 73 -12.99 4.47 -0.44
C GLU A 73 -11.90 5.17 0.42
N GLN A 74 -12.30 6.26 1.09
CA GLN A 74 -11.42 7.04 1.97
C GLN A 74 -11.53 6.60 3.44
N GLY A 75 -10.69 5.67 3.86
CA GLY A 75 -10.57 5.26 5.27
C GLY A 75 -9.29 4.50 5.60
N ALA A 76 -9.11 4.24 6.90
CA ALA A 76 -8.16 3.23 7.38
C ALA A 76 -8.72 1.81 7.18
N GLN A 77 -10.04 1.65 7.22
CA GLN A 77 -10.76 0.41 6.93
C GLN A 77 -10.75 0.11 5.41
N SER A 78 -10.83 1.13 4.57
CA SER A 78 -10.68 1.07 3.10
C SER A 78 -9.23 0.80 2.61
N VAL A 79 -8.49 -0.08 3.29
CA VAL A 79 -7.17 -0.59 2.85
C VAL A 79 -7.35 -1.94 2.19
N ALA A 80 -6.67 -2.11 1.07
CA ALA A 80 -6.67 -3.36 0.31
C ALA A 80 -5.24 -3.85 0.11
N ALA A 81 -5.10 -5.17 0.07
CA ALA A 81 -3.86 -5.87 -0.22
C ALA A 81 -4.09 -6.88 -1.34
N VAL A 82 -3.06 -7.17 -2.12
CA VAL A 82 -3.11 -8.09 -3.26
C VAL A 82 -1.91 -9.01 -3.27
N CYS A 83 -2.16 -10.28 -3.62
CA CYS A 83 -1.18 -11.29 -3.95
C CYS A 83 -1.35 -11.76 -5.40
N LEU A 84 -0.28 -12.28 -6.00
CA LEU A 84 -0.28 -12.84 -7.35
C LEU A 84 0.17 -14.31 -7.33
N GLU A 85 -0.55 -15.18 -8.02
CA GLU A 85 -0.23 -16.60 -8.13
C GLU A 85 0.03 -16.96 -9.60
N GLU A 86 1.26 -17.38 -9.93
CA GLU A 86 1.63 -17.84 -11.27
C GLU A 86 1.27 -19.33 -11.41
N ASN A 87 0.44 -19.71 -12.38
CA ASN A 87 0.38 -21.10 -12.86
C ASN A 87 1.30 -21.24 -14.08
N LEU A 88 2.35 -22.06 -13.97
CA LEU A 88 3.31 -22.27 -15.07
C LEU A 88 2.80 -23.18 -16.19
N GLU A 89 1.84 -24.07 -15.90
CA GLU A 89 1.35 -25.07 -16.84
C GLU A 89 0.24 -24.50 -17.74
N GLU A 90 -0.78 -23.90 -17.12
CA GLU A 90 -1.91 -23.24 -17.82
C GLU A 90 -1.57 -21.81 -18.28
N GLN A 91 -0.42 -21.26 -17.86
CA GLN A 91 -0.04 -19.86 -18.08
C GLN A 91 -1.11 -18.85 -17.64
N SER A 92 -1.79 -19.16 -16.54
CA SER A 92 -2.80 -18.33 -15.88
C SER A 92 -2.27 -17.61 -14.64
N LEU A 93 -2.90 -16.50 -14.29
CA LEU A 93 -2.50 -15.61 -13.21
C LEU A 93 -3.71 -15.34 -12.31
N VAL A 94 -3.64 -15.75 -11.04
CA VAL A 94 -4.66 -15.43 -10.05
C VAL A 94 -4.26 -14.17 -9.30
N VAL A 95 -5.11 -13.14 -9.36
CA VAL A 95 -4.98 -11.92 -8.56
C VAL A 95 -5.86 -12.09 -7.33
N CYS A 96 -5.25 -12.32 -6.17
CA CYS A 96 -5.97 -12.54 -4.92
C CYS A 96 -6.01 -11.27 -4.09
N PHE A 97 -7.22 -10.73 -3.88
CA PHE A 97 -7.50 -9.49 -3.17
C PHE A 97 -7.99 -9.76 -1.75
N ALA A 98 -7.57 -8.93 -0.79
CA ALA A 98 -8.19 -8.81 0.52
C ALA A 98 -8.42 -7.33 0.87
N ALA A 99 -9.42 -7.06 1.70
CA ALA A 99 -9.74 -5.77 2.28
C ALA A 99 -10.36 -5.97 3.67
N ILE A 100 -10.46 -4.92 4.49
CA ILE A 100 -11.11 -5.03 5.82
C ILE A 100 -12.64 -5.08 5.67
N ASP A 101 -13.18 -4.40 4.67
CA ASP A 101 -14.60 -4.46 4.26
C ASP A 101 -14.76 -5.23 2.94
N THR A 102 -15.99 -5.56 2.55
CA THR A 102 -16.27 -6.26 1.28
C THR A 102 -16.02 -5.34 0.09
N ILE A 103 -15.13 -5.76 -0.83
CA ILE A 103 -14.90 -5.08 -2.11
C ILE A 103 -16.20 -5.11 -2.93
N ASP A 104 -16.74 -3.92 -3.25
CA ASP A 104 -18.01 -3.69 -3.93
C ASP A 104 -18.18 -4.56 -5.20
N GLU A 105 -19.32 -5.22 -5.35
CA GLU A 105 -19.65 -6.05 -6.51
C GLU A 105 -19.60 -5.24 -7.82
N TYR A 106 -19.97 -3.96 -7.80
CA TYR A 106 -19.83 -3.06 -8.95
C TYR A 106 -18.37 -2.83 -9.33
N LEU A 107 -17.47 -2.76 -8.35
CA LEU A 107 -16.02 -2.62 -8.57
C LEU A 107 -15.40 -3.91 -9.09
N GLN A 108 -15.86 -5.08 -8.62
CA GLN A 108 -15.46 -6.39 -9.16
C GLN A 108 -15.82 -6.51 -10.65
N GLU A 109 -17.05 -6.13 -11.03
CA GLU A 109 -17.50 -6.14 -12.43
C GLU A 109 -16.74 -5.10 -13.29
N SER A 110 -16.46 -3.93 -12.71
CA SER A 110 -15.73 -2.85 -13.38
C SER A 110 -14.26 -3.21 -13.64
N LEU A 111 -13.58 -3.91 -12.72
CA LEU A 111 -12.19 -4.36 -12.90
C LEU A 111 -12.08 -5.40 -14.02
N GLY A 112 -13.07 -6.29 -14.16
CA GLY A 112 -13.16 -7.20 -15.31
C GLY A 112 -13.27 -6.45 -16.65
N LYS A 113 -13.99 -5.31 -16.68
CA LYS A 113 -14.13 -4.45 -17.87
C LYS A 113 -12.86 -3.62 -18.16
N ILE A 114 -12.18 -3.13 -17.12
CA ILE A 114 -10.96 -2.31 -17.21
C ILE A 114 -9.80 -3.09 -17.86
N CYS A 115 -9.78 -4.42 -17.72
CA CYS A 115 -8.81 -5.27 -18.42
C CYS A 115 -8.89 -5.19 -19.96
N GLY A 116 -9.95 -4.59 -20.54
CA GLY A 116 -10.15 -4.46 -21.98
C GLY A 116 -9.68 -3.14 -22.65
N THR A 117 -9.71 -1.99 -21.97
CA THR A 117 -9.61 -0.66 -22.66
C THR A 117 -9.10 0.49 -21.77
N LEU A 118 -8.13 1.31 -22.22
CA LEU A 118 -7.64 2.55 -21.55
C LEU A 118 -6.74 3.44 -22.45
N ALA A 119 -7.13 4.68 -22.86
CA ALA A 119 -6.25 5.86 -23.18
C ALA A 119 -6.86 7.13 -23.90
N VAL A 120 -6.53 8.35 -23.43
CA VAL A 120 -5.96 9.60 -24.06
C VAL A 120 -6.44 10.99 -23.48
N ASN A 121 -5.67 11.56 -22.53
CA ASN A 121 -5.04 12.91 -22.40
C ASN A 121 -5.76 14.30 -22.33
N LEU A 122 -5.41 15.05 -21.25
CA LEU A 122 -5.76 16.43 -20.79
C LEU A 122 -5.27 17.67 -21.57
N LEU A 123 -5.70 18.89 -21.14
CA LEU A 123 -4.81 20.05 -20.80
C LEU A 123 -5.53 21.36 -20.22
N HIS A 124 -4.89 22.09 -19.24
CA HIS A 124 -4.96 23.55 -18.84
C HIS A 124 -5.73 24.01 -17.55
N ARG A 125 -5.43 25.08 -16.74
CA ARG A 125 -4.31 26.04 -16.40
C ARG A 125 -4.63 27.09 -15.25
N VAL A 126 -4.42 26.83 -13.95
CA VAL A 126 -4.40 27.78 -12.77
C VAL A 126 -3.33 28.89 -12.87
N GLN A 127 -3.27 29.82 -11.91
CA GLN A 127 -2.22 30.82 -11.60
C GLN A 127 -2.21 31.04 -10.07
N PHE A 128 -1.10 31.11 -9.29
CA PHE A 128 0.25 31.72 -9.40
C PHE A 128 1.20 31.08 -8.34
N LEU A 129 2.47 31.54 -8.16
CA LEU A 129 3.02 31.94 -6.81
C LEU A 129 4.46 32.53 -6.70
N TYR A 130 5.16 32.92 -7.77
CA TYR A 130 6.62 32.78 -7.79
C TYR A 130 7.48 34.01 -8.21
N THR A 131 8.75 34.06 -7.74
CA THR A 131 9.53 35.33 -7.57
C THR A 131 10.92 35.36 -8.27
N LYS A 132 11.68 36.45 -8.04
CA LYS A 132 12.53 37.08 -9.07
C LYS A 132 13.95 36.55 -9.29
N LYS A 133 14.55 35.73 -8.41
CA LYS A 133 15.96 35.26 -8.59
C LYS A 133 16.11 33.86 -9.19
N GLU A 134 15.11 33.01 -9.08
CA GLU A 134 15.08 31.64 -9.67
C GLU A 134 14.19 31.61 -10.93
N LYS A 135 13.89 32.79 -11.48
CA LYS A 135 12.73 33.11 -12.33
C LYS A 135 12.44 32.12 -13.48
N PRO A 136 13.41 31.50 -14.19
CA PRO A 136 13.12 30.52 -15.24
C PRO A 136 12.49 29.23 -14.71
N GLN A 137 13.22 28.46 -13.89
CA GLN A 137 12.74 27.19 -13.30
C GLN A 137 11.50 27.43 -12.44
N ARG A 138 11.56 28.51 -11.65
CA ARG A 138 10.47 28.98 -10.81
C ARG A 138 9.20 29.24 -11.64
N LYS A 139 9.30 29.90 -12.81
CA LYS A 139 8.17 30.04 -13.74
C LYS A 139 7.72 28.72 -14.39
N VAL A 140 8.58 27.71 -14.55
CA VAL A 140 8.15 26.37 -15.03
C VAL A 140 7.31 25.65 -13.99
N VAL A 141 7.78 25.58 -12.73
CA VAL A 141 7.02 24.98 -11.61
C VAL A 141 5.69 25.72 -11.39
N GLU A 142 5.69 27.05 -11.55
CA GLU A 142 4.45 27.83 -11.74
C GLU A 142 3.65 27.22 -12.89
N THR A 143 4.10 27.38 -14.14
CA THR A 143 3.42 26.98 -15.39
C THR A 143 2.89 25.53 -15.37
N GLU A 144 3.46 24.62 -14.58
CA GLU A 144 3.02 23.23 -14.34
C GLU A 144 1.92 23.10 -13.26
N ILE A 145 2.11 23.64 -12.05
CA ILE A 145 1.06 23.65 -10.99
C ILE A 145 -0.14 24.48 -11.43
N GLU A 146 0.16 25.60 -12.10
CA GLU A 146 -0.73 26.33 -12.97
C GLU A 146 -1.42 25.36 -13.92
N TYR A 147 -0.72 24.87 -14.93
CA TYR A 147 -1.26 23.95 -15.93
C TYR A 147 -2.27 22.92 -15.40
N LEU A 148 -2.02 22.31 -14.24
CA LEU A 148 -2.93 21.34 -13.65
C LEU A 148 -4.25 21.94 -13.12
N ALA A 149 -4.24 22.98 -12.29
CA ALA A 149 -5.40 23.19 -11.40
C ALA A 149 -6.65 23.89 -11.98
N LYS A 150 -6.66 24.53 -13.18
CA LYS A 150 -7.98 24.79 -13.85
C LYS A 150 -8.59 23.53 -14.47
N LEU A 151 -7.86 22.40 -14.59
CA LEU A 151 -8.53 21.15 -14.95
C LEU A 151 -9.49 20.73 -13.84
N TYR A 152 -9.08 20.92 -12.57
CA TYR A 152 -9.93 20.69 -11.42
C TYR A 152 -11.09 21.71 -11.38
N GLU A 153 -10.83 23.00 -11.52
CA GLU A 153 -11.89 24.03 -11.61
C GLU A 153 -12.88 23.78 -12.76
N CYS A 154 -12.41 23.32 -13.93
CA CYS A 154 -13.29 22.97 -15.05
C CYS A 154 -14.06 21.68 -14.78
N PHE A 155 -13.42 20.63 -14.23
CA PHE A 155 -14.06 19.36 -13.89
C PHE A 155 -15.17 19.54 -12.84
N GLU A 156 -14.99 20.40 -11.84
CA GLU A 156 -16.03 20.78 -10.87
C GLU A 156 -17.28 21.41 -11.52
N THR A 157 -17.23 21.81 -12.79
CA THR A 157 -18.38 22.31 -13.57
C THR A 157 -18.98 21.29 -14.56
N VAL A 158 -18.38 20.09 -14.69
CA VAL A 158 -18.86 19.05 -15.61
C VAL A 158 -20.01 18.27 -14.95
N PRO A 159 -21.13 18.02 -15.65
CA PRO A 159 -22.21 17.20 -15.10
C PRO A 159 -21.76 15.76 -14.86
N ALA A 160 -22.03 15.24 -13.67
CA ALA A 160 -21.79 13.84 -13.35
C ALA A 160 -22.60 12.90 -14.29
N GLN A 161 -22.02 11.74 -14.61
CA GLN A 161 -22.56 10.74 -15.54
C GLN A 161 -22.73 11.23 -16.99
N SER A 162 -21.89 12.18 -17.43
CA SER A 162 -21.81 12.63 -18.82
C SER A 162 -20.58 12.07 -19.56
N ASP A 163 -20.64 11.98 -20.89
CA ASP A 163 -19.47 11.57 -21.71
C ASP A 163 -18.28 12.53 -21.51
N ASP A 164 -18.56 13.81 -21.25
CA ASP A 164 -17.57 14.84 -20.93
C ASP A 164 -16.91 14.61 -19.55
N GLU A 165 -17.56 13.91 -18.61
CA GLU A 165 -16.99 13.58 -17.29
C GLU A 165 -15.83 12.58 -17.43
N VAL A 166 -16.03 11.51 -18.20
CA VAL A 166 -15.01 10.47 -18.44
C VAL A 166 -13.79 11.07 -19.14
N SER A 167 -14.04 11.88 -20.17
CA SER A 167 -13.02 12.71 -20.82
C SER A 167 -12.30 13.58 -19.79
N SER A 168 -13.04 14.29 -18.93
CA SER A 168 -12.47 15.20 -17.92
C SER A 168 -11.65 14.50 -16.82
N ILE A 169 -11.99 13.28 -16.41
CA ILE A 169 -11.22 12.48 -15.43
C ILE A 169 -9.91 11.96 -16.03
N GLU A 170 -9.95 11.42 -17.25
CA GLU A 170 -8.74 11.11 -18.01
C GLU A 170 -7.88 12.39 -18.20
N ASN A 171 -8.58 13.52 -18.39
CA ASN A 171 -8.04 14.87 -18.44
C ASN A 171 -7.77 15.50 -17.06
N LEU A 172 -7.56 14.69 -16.03
CA LEU A 172 -6.99 15.07 -14.73
C LEU A 172 -5.83 14.15 -14.34
N VAL A 173 -6.07 12.84 -14.51
CA VAL A 173 -5.17 11.74 -14.14
C VAL A 173 -3.80 11.84 -14.83
N LYS A 174 -3.75 12.10 -16.14
CA LYS A 174 -2.49 11.97 -16.91
C LYS A 174 -1.42 13.02 -16.70
N ALA A 175 -1.78 14.21 -16.21
CA ALA A 175 -0.83 15.28 -15.89
C ALA A 175 -0.98 15.84 -14.47
N SER A 176 -1.83 15.24 -13.65
CA SER A 176 -1.41 14.94 -12.28
C SER A 176 -0.11 14.12 -12.34
N TYR A 177 -0.05 13.07 -13.18
CA TYR A 177 1.15 12.25 -13.39
C TYR A 177 2.29 12.99 -14.10
N GLY A 178 2.04 13.62 -15.25
CA GLY A 178 3.00 14.50 -15.93
C GLY A 178 3.62 15.56 -15.01
N LEU A 179 2.82 16.17 -14.12
CA LEU A 179 3.31 17.06 -13.06
C LEU A 179 4.19 16.31 -12.06
N CYS A 180 3.70 15.25 -11.41
CA CYS A 180 4.46 14.50 -10.39
C CYS A 180 5.73 13.81 -10.94
N THR A 181 5.82 13.60 -12.26
CA THR A 181 6.99 12.99 -12.91
C THR A 181 7.98 14.01 -13.47
N SER A 182 7.64 15.31 -13.52
CA SER A 182 8.50 16.36 -14.07
C SER A 182 9.69 16.69 -13.17
N ASN A 183 10.87 16.89 -13.76
CA ASN A 183 12.10 17.19 -13.01
C ASN A 183 11.99 18.51 -12.22
N SER A 184 11.21 19.48 -12.71
CA SER A 184 10.94 20.76 -12.04
C SER A 184 10.14 20.55 -10.74
N ILE A 185 9.15 19.66 -10.78
CA ILE A 185 8.27 19.38 -9.64
C ILE A 185 8.98 18.48 -8.61
N LYS A 186 9.89 17.61 -9.05
CA LYS A 186 10.76 16.81 -8.18
C LYS A 186 11.74 17.68 -7.39
N ASP A 187 12.47 18.56 -8.06
CA ASP A 187 13.33 19.58 -7.41
C ASP A 187 12.52 20.49 -6.46
N TYR A 188 11.25 20.80 -6.78
CA TYR A 188 10.38 21.51 -5.86
C TYR A 188 9.96 20.68 -4.64
N ALA A 189 9.64 19.39 -4.81
CA ALA A 189 9.30 18.50 -3.70
C ALA A 189 10.47 18.28 -2.74
N ASP A 190 11.69 18.02 -3.25
CA ASP A 190 12.92 17.94 -2.45
C ASP A 190 13.16 19.24 -1.66
N ARG A 191 12.86 20.41 -2.25
CA ARG A 191 12.94 21.72 -1.56
C ARG A 191 11.87 21.89 -0.49
N LEU A 192 10.65 21.42 -0.71
CA LEU A 192 9.59 21.44 0.31
C LEU A 192 9.93 20.58 1.52
N GLU A 193 10.60 19.45 1.32
CA GLU A 193 10.99 18.54 2.42
C GLU A 193 12.29 18.98 3.13
N THR A 194 13.15 19.76 2.48
CA THR A 194 14.39 20.31 3.10
C THR A 194 14.21 21.65 3.82
N VAL A 195 13.18 22.44 3.50
CA VAL A 195 12.86 23.68 4.24
C VAL A 195 11.97 23.36 5.44
N GLY A 196 12.44 23.69 6.66
CA GLY A 196 11.85 23.24 7.93
C GLY A 196 10.33 23.50 8.12
N PRO A 197 9.64 22.63 8.88
CA PRO A 197 8.20 22.37 8.72
C PRO A 197 7.25 23.46 9.25
N THR A 198 7.04 24.52 8.47
CA THR A 198 5.93 25.46 8.69
C THR A 198 4.56 24.79 8.41
N PRO A 199 3.44 25.29 8.98
CA PRO A 199 2.10 24.82 8.62
C PRO A 199 1.80 24.94 7.12
N GLN A 200 2.30 25.99 6.47
CA GLN A 200 2.10 26.26 5.05
C GLN A 200 2.85 25.24 4.17
N LEU A 201 4.10 24.91 4.52
CA LEU A 201 4.88 23.88 3.81
C LEU A 201 4.26 22.49 3.98
N ARG A 202 3.81 22.14 5.20
CA ARG A 202 3.07 20.89 5.45
C ARG A 202 1.77 20.81 4.64
N SER A 203 1.06 21.92 4.48
CA SER A 203 -0.12 21.99 3.60
C SER A 203 0.24 21.80 2.11
N ALA A 204 1.28 22.47 1.62
CA ALA A 204 1.76 22.34 0.24
C ALA A 204 2.19 20.90 -0.10
N VAL A 205 2.93 20.24 0.80
CA VAL A 205 3.28 18.81 0.66
C VAL A 205 2.01 17.94 0.67
N LYS A 206 1.08 18.15 1.61
CA LYS A 206 -0.18 17.38 1.67
C LYS A 206 -0.96 17.48 0.35
N THR A 207 -1.05 18.66 -0.25
CA THR A 207 -1.71 18.88 -1.55
C THR A 207 -0.97 18.19 -2.70
N LEU A 208 0.34 18.37 -2.82
CA LEU A 208 1.15 17.73 -3.87
C LEU A 208 1.05 16.20 -3.79
N ARG A 209 1.00 15.64 -2.58
CA ARG A 209 0.83 14.22 -2.34
C ARG A 209 -0.63 13.72 -2.49
N GLN A 210 -1.64 14.60 -2.57
CA GLN A 210 -2.97 14.20 -3.09
C GLN A 210 -2.96 14.12 -4.62
N ILE A 211 -2.26 15.04 -5.29
CA ILE A 211 -2.06 15.00 -6.74
C ILE A 211 -1.32 13.71 -7.14
N GLU A 212 -0.35 13.24 -6.33
CA GLU A 212 0.29 11.93 -6.52
C GLU A 212 -0.70 10.74 -6.57
N LYS A 213 -1.80 10.78 -5.81
CA LYS A 213 -2.83 9.72 -5.87
C LYS A 213 -3.59 9.75 -7.19
N ILE A 214 -3.99 10.93 -7.63
CA ILE A 214 -4.74 11.10 -8.88
C ILE A 214 -3.84 10.80 -10.09
N ALA A 215 -2.54 11.10 -9.96
CA ALA A 215 -1.49 10.65 -10.86
C ALA A 215 -1.30 9.13 -10.90
N ALA A 216 -1.49 8.44 -9.78
CA ALA A 216 -1.28 6.99 -9.68
C ALA A 216 -2.27 6.18 -10.51
N TYR A 217 -3.49 6.67 -10.78
CA TYR A 217 -4.36 6.02 -11.77
C TYR A 217 -3.71 5.92 -13.17
N TYR A 218 -2.88 6.90 -13.57
CA TYR A 218 -2.11 6.79 -14.82
C TYR A 218 -0.87 5.89 -14.68
N ARG A 219 -0.17 5.95 -13.53
CA ARG A 219 0.91 5.00 -13.19
C ARG A 219 0.42 3.55 -13.35
N VAL A 220 -0.74 3.26 -12.76
CA VAL A 220 -1.37 1.94 -12.77
C VAL A 220 -1.84 1.55 -14.17
N THR A 221 -2.55 2.45 -14.88
CA THR A 221 -2.91 2.26 -16.30
C THR A 221 -1.72 1.82 -17.15
N GLN A 222 -0.59 2.52 -17.03
CA GLN A 222 0.62 2.21 -17.78
C GLN A 222 1.30 0.92 -17.30
N THR A 223 1.24 0.62 -16.00
CA THR A 223 1.79 -0.60 -15.41
C THR A 223 1.02 -1.83 -15.91
N LEU A 224 -0.31 -1.78 -15.91
CA LEU A 224 -1.19 -2.83 -16.44
C LEU A 224 -0.98 -3.01 -17.95
N LEU A 225 -0.93 -1.92 -18.72
CA LEU A 225 -0.70 -1.98 -20.18
C LEU A 225 0.67 -2.57 -20.53
N ARG A 226 1.72 -2.25 -19.76
CA ARG A 226 3.04 -2.87 -19.95
C ARG A 226 3.08 -4.31 -19.50
N ALA A 227 2.45 -4.64 -18.37
CA ALA A 227 2.36 -6.01 -17.89
C ALA A 227 1.61 -6.91 -18.89
N SER A 228 0.50 -6.46 -19.49
CA SER A 228 -0.21 -7.22 -20.51
C SER A 228 0.55 -7.36 -21.84
N GLN A 229 1.42 -6.39 -22.17
CA GLN A 229 2.33 -6.48 -23.33
C GLN A 229 3.54 -7.40 -23.07
N GLN A 230 4.07 -7.42 -21.84
CA GLN A 230 5.22 -8.22 -21.43
C GLN A 230 4.83 -9.67 -21.08
N TYR A 231 3.60 -9.87 -20.59
CA TYR A 231 3.07 -11.13 -20.07
C TYR A 231 1.70 -11.50 -20.68
N PRO A 232 1.54 -11.51 -22.02
CA PRO A 232 0.22 -11.58 -22.67
C PRO A 232 -0.60 -12.84 -22.34
N TYR A 233 0.04 -13.98 -22.13
CA TYR A 233 -0.66 -15.23 -21.79
C TYR A 233 -1.33 -15.18 -20.41
N TYR A 234 -0.68 -14.58 -19.42
CA TYR A 234 -1.26 -14.37 -18.08
C TYR A 234 -2.46 -13.41 -18.10
N PHE A 235 -2.40 -12.37 -18.93
CA PHE A 235 -3.52 -11.43 -19.09
C PHE A 235 -4.66 -11.97 -19.97
N GLN A 236 -4.44 -13.05 -20.72
CA GLN A 236 -5.52 -13.82 -21.40
C GLN A 236 -6.24 -14.78 -20.44
N HIS A 237 -5.56 -15.23 -19.38
CA HIS A 237 -6.07 -16.21 -18.41
C HIS A 237 -5.97 -15.65 -16.98
N LEU A 238 -6.53 -14.45 -16.78
CA LEU A 238 -6.51 -13.72 -15.52
C LEU A 238 -7.74 -14.09 -14.66
N GLU A 239 -7.52 -14.65 -13.46
CA GLU A 239 -8.57 -14.89 -12.46
C GLU A 239 -8.53 -13.78 -11.40
N LEU A 240 -9.68 -13.16 -11.11
CA LEU A 240 -9.80 -12.19 -10.01
C LEU A 240 -10.50 -12.85 -8.81
N LYS A 241 -9.83 -12.90 -7.66
CA LYS A 241 -10.23 -13.69 -6.50
C LYS A 241 -10.32 -12.85 -5.24
N TYR A 242 -11.51 -12.68 -4.69
CA TYR A 242 -11.76 -11.83 -3.52
C TYR A 242 -11.89 -12.69 -2.25
N LEU A 243 -11.07 -12.41 -1.24
CA LEU A 243 -11.19 -13.05 0.08
C LEU A 243 -12.29 -12.35 0.90
N PRO A 244 -13.21 -13.09 1.54
CA PRO A 244 -14.25 -12.50 2.38
C PRO A 244 -13.66 -12.01 3.71
N PRO A 245 -13.87 -10.74 4.11
CA PRO A 245 -13.23 -10.16 5.29
C PRO A 245 -13.57 -10.90 6.58
N TYR A 246 -12.66 -10.86 7.55
CA TYR A 246 -12.93 -11.34 8.91
C TYR A 246 -13.81 -10.36 9.69
N ALA A 247 -14.74 -10.89 10.49
CA ALA A 247 -15.57 -10.09 11.38
C ALA A 247 -14.72 -9.38 12.44
N GLY A 248 -15.10 -8.15 12.76
CA GLY A 248 -14.50 -7.37 13.84
C GLY A 248 -14.65 -8.07 15.19
N ILE A 249 -13.61 -7.97 16.02
CA ILE A 249 -13.51 -8.57 17.34
C ILE A 249 -13.78 -7.46 18.38
N PRO A 250 -14.79 -7.58 19.26
CA PRO A 250 -14.98 -6.61 20.35
C PRO A 250 -13.76 -6.55 21.28
N THR A 251 -13.42 -5.34 21.73
CA THR A 251 -12.41 -5.09 22.77
C THR A 251 -12.90 -4.03 23.74
N ASP A 252 -12.62 -4.19 25.04
CA ASP A 252 -12.75 -3.10 26.01
C ASP A 252 -11.46 -2.26 26.09
N ILE A 253 -10.33 -2.83 25.65
CA ILE A 253 -8.98 -2.27 25.67
C ILE A 253 -8.68 -1.61 24.33
N GLY A 254 -8.66 -0.28 24.34
CA GLY A 254 -8.22 0.61 23.26
C GLY A 254 -7.75 1.94 23.87
N TYR A 255 -6.90 2.69 23.17
CA TYR A 255 -6.35 3.96 23.63
C TYR A 255 -7.44 5.05 23.71
N GLU A 256 -8.35 5.04 22.74
CA GLU A 256 -9.50 5.94 22.65
C GLU A 256 -10.79 5.27 23.16
N GLU A 257 -11.69 6.01 23.80
CA GLU A 257 -12.94 5.45 24.34
C GLU A 257 -13.83 4.78 23.28
N TRP A 258 -13.73 5.23 22.02
CA TRP A 258 -14.50 4.71 20.88
C TRP A 258 -13.85 3.49 20.20
N ALA A 259 -12.60 3.14 20.53
CA ALA A 259 -11.85 2.02 19.94
C ALA A 259 -12.29 0.66 20.52
N LYS A 260 -13.57 0.29 20.29
CA LYS A 260 -14.22 -0.90 20.88
C LYS A 260 -14.28 -2.15 19.98
N THR A 261 -13.65 -2.08 18.81
CA THR A 261 -13.57 -3.21 17.85
C THR A 261 -12.17 -3.28 17.26
N CYS A 262 -11.64 -4.50 17.14
CA CYS A 262 -10.38 -4.79 16.46
C CYS A 262 -10.63 -5.51 15.13
N HIS A 263 -9.78 -5.25 14.14
CA HIS A 263 -9.98 -5.64 12.74
C HIS A 263 -8.75 -6.40 12.22
N VAL A 264 -8.98 -7.43 11.40
CA VAL A 264 -7.91 -8.14 10.70
C VAL A 264 -7.57 -7.38 9.42
N HIS A 265 -6.41 -6.72 9.42
CA HIS A 265 -5.92 -5.96 8.27
C HIS A 265 -5.70 -6.85 7.04
N ALA A 266 -5.91 -6.30 5.85
CA ALA A 266 -5.91 -7.03 4.57
C ALA A 266 -4.64 -7.86 4.33
N GLU A 267 -3.48 -7.32 4.72
CA GLU A 267 -2.18 -7.99 4.63
C GLU A 267 -2.16 -9.28 5.47
N VAL A 268 -2.71 -9.24 6.69
CA VAL A 268 -2.82 -10.40 7.59
C VAL A 268 -3.78 -11.45 7.03
N GLN A 269 -4.87 -11.02 6.36
CA GLN A 269 -5.83 -11.94 5.73
C GLN A 269 -5.19 -12.78 4.63
N LEU A 270 -4.36 -12.17 3.77
CA LEU A 270 -3.64 -12.89 2.71
C LEU A 270 -2.63 -13.88 3.28
N VAL A 271 -1.82 -13.47 4.26
CA VAL A 271 -0.82 -14.35 4.88
C VAL A 271 -1.48 -15.57 5.52
N VAL A 272 -2.53 -15.37 6.33
CA VAL A 272 -3.30 -16.45 6.95
C VAL A 272 -3.93 -17.36 5.89
N TYR A 273 -4.47 -16.80 4.80
CA TYR A 273 -5.01 -17.57 3.69
C TYR A 273 -3.95 -18.47 3.04
N TYR A 274 -2.74 -17.96 2.78
CA TYR A 274 -1.68 -18.73 2.15
C TYR A 274 -1.01 -19.75 3.07
N ASP A 275 -0.78 -19.45 4.36
CA ASP A 275 -0.30 -20.44 5.34
C ASP A 275 -1.28 -21.62 5.44
N LEU A 276 -2.60 -21.37 5.57
CA LEU A 276 -3.62 -22.41 5.64
C LEU A 276 -3.75 -23.23 4.34
N ARG A 277 -3.45 -22.63 3.18
CA ARG A 277 -3.53 -23.30 1.88
C ARG A 277 -2.25 -24.03 1.47
N GLN A 278 -1.11 -23.76 2.11
CA GLN A 278 0.22 -24.12 1.62
C GLN A 278 0.32 -25.60 1.22
N LYS A 279 -0.14 -26.52 2.08
CA LYS A 279 -0.09 -27.98 1.87
C LYS A 279 -1.00 -28.51 0.75
N GLY A 280 -1.97 -27.72 0.28
CA GLY A 280 -2.91 -28.08 -0.78
C GLY A 280 -2.62 -27.42 -2.13
N THR A 281 -1.47 -26.74 -2.29
CA THR A 281 -1.13 -26.03 -3.53
C THR A 281 -0.78 -27.03 -4.64
N PRO A 282 -1.42 -26.96 -5.82
CA PRO A 282 -1.09 -27.84 -6.95
C PRO A 282 0.35 -27.70 -7.43
N VAL A 283 0.89 -28.76 -8.03
CA VAL A 283 2.12 -28.66 -8.83
C VAL A 283 1.87 -27.68 -9.99
N GLY A 284 2.87 -26.86 -10.33
CA GLY A 284 2.74 -25.81 -11.34
C GLY A 284 2.22 -24.47 -10.80
N ASN A 285 1.48 -24.44 -9.68
CA ASN A 285 1.05 -23.21 -9.02
C ASN A 285 2.14 -22.68 -8.08
N LEU A 286 2.68 -21.51 -8.38
CA LEU A 286 3.66 -20.82 -7.56
C LEU A 286 2.96 -19.82 -6.64
N LEU A 287 3.19 -19.96 -5.34
CA LEU A 287 2.67 -19.05 -4.33
C LEU A 287 3.27 -17.63 -4.49
N PRO A 288 2.59 -16.58 -4.00
CA PRO A 288 3.12 -15.23 -4.03
C PRO A 288 4.42 -15.11 -3.22
N ARG A 289 5.37 -14.31 -3.70
CA ARG A 289 6.59 -13.92 -2.97
C ARG A 289 6.39 -12.62 -2.18
N VAL A 290 5.46 -11.77 -2.63
CA VAL A 290 5.24 -10.42 -2.10
C VAL A 290 3.76 -10.11 -1.91
N ILE A 291 3.48 -9.06 -1.13
CA ILE A 291 2.13 -8.52 -0.92
C ILE A 291 2.14 -7.06 -1.42
N GLY A 292 1.30 -6.78 -2.41
CA GLY A 292 1.05 -5.41 -2.86
C GLY A 292 -0.02 -4.73 -2.01
N THR A 293 0.12 -3.43 -1.74
CA THR A 293 -0.77 -2.73 -0.81
C THR A 293 -1.20 -1.35 -1.30
N SER A 294 -2.48 -1.01 -1.09
CA SER A 294 -3.08 0.26 -1.58
C SER A 294 -2.67 1.50 -0.79
N LYS A 295 -2.15 1.28 0.41
CA LYS A 295 -1.48 2.25 1.28
C LYS A 295 -0.21 1.56 1.78
N TYR A 296 0.69 2.30 2.42
CA TYR A 296 1.84 1.66 3.07
C TYR A 296 1.38 0.74 4.22
N LEU A 297 2.22 -0.23 4.60
CA LEU A 297 1.99 -1.05 5.79
C LEU A 297 1.85 -0.18 7.03
N CYS A 298 0.86 -0.45 7.88
CA CYS A 298 0.87 0.06 9.25
C CYS A 298 2.02 -0.59 10.05
N TYR A 299 2.35 -0.03 11.21
CA TYR A 299 3.46 -0.53 12.03
C TYR A 299 3.29 -2.01 12.41
N LEU A 300 2.07 -2.44 12.72
CA LEU A 300 1.79 -3.81 13.15
C LEU A 300 1.73 -4.79 11.97
N CYS A 301 1.24 -4.38 10.79
CA CYS A 301 1.40 -5.18 9.57
C CYS A 301 2.87 -5.31 9.16
N TYR A 302 3.68 -4.25 9.31
CA TYR A 302 5.12 -4.30 9.09
C TYR A 302 5.80 -5.29 10.03
N LEU A 303 5.57 -5.19 11.35
CA LEU A 303 6.12 -6.14 12.32
C LEU A 303 5.63 -7.57 12.06
N PHE A 304 4.35 -7.77 11.72
CA PHE A 304 3.80 -9.08 11.39
C PHE A 304 4.50 -9.73 10.19
N LEU A 305 4.69 -9.00 9.08
CA LEU A 305 5.42 -9.53 7.92
C LEU A 305 6.91 -9.77 8.23
N LYS A 306 7.54 -8.85 8.98
CA LYS A 306 8.93 -8.98 9.46
C LYS A 306 9.13 -10.26 10.29
N SER A 307 8.28 -10.51 11.28
CA SER A 307 8.34 -11.69 12.15
C SER A 307 7.87 -12.98 11.44
N HIS A 308 7.04 -12.88 10.41
CA HIS A 308 6.60 -14.03 9.60
C HIS A 308 7.67 -14.51 8.62
N GLY A 309 8.51 -13.60 8.12
CA GLY A 309 9.70 -13.87 7.32
C GLY A 309 9.47 -14.30 5.87
N CYS A 310 8.31 -14.88 5.53
CA CYS A 310 8.05 -15.37 4.16
C CYS A 310 7.73 -14.25 3.15
N TYR A 311 7.32 -13.07 3.61
CA TYR A 311 6.89 -11.95 2.77
C TYR A 311 7.71 -10.70 3.13
N PRO A 312 8.66 -10.24 2.28
CA PRO A 312 9.49 -9.10 2.59
C PRO A 312 8.65 -7.80 2.55
N PRO A 313 8.56 -7.04 3.65
CA PRO A 313 7.76 -5.81 3.67
C PRO A 313 8.39 -4.77 2.73
N ALA A 314 7.64 -4.28 1.74
CA ALA A 314 8.16 -3.31 0.76
C ALA A 314 8.35 -1.89 1.33
N ASN A 315 7.59 -1.53 2.36
CA ASN A 315 7.45 -0.18 2.91
C ASN A 315 6.85 -0.24 4.33
N THR A 316 6.79 0.89 5.04
CA THR A 316 5.81 1.13 6.12
C THR A 316 5.57 2.63 6.29
N HIS A 317 4.37 3.04 6.68
CA HIS A 317 4.12 4.42 7.13
C HIS A 317 4.37 4.60 8.63
N GLY A 318 4.61 3.52 9.39
CA GLY A 318 5.04 3.61 10.79
C GLY A 318 3.98 4.09 11.78
N ARG A 319 2.69 4.18 11.40
CA ARG A 319 1.59 4.40 12.36
C ARG A 319 1.06 3.07 12.88
N LEU A 320 0.91 2.99 14.20
CA LEU A 320 0.25 1.94 14.96
C LEU A 320 -1.28 2.14 14.92
N TYR A 321 -2.01 1.03 15.03
CA TYR A 321 -3.45 1.03 15.28
C TYR A 321 -3.71 -0.01 16.38
N ASP A 322 -4.12 0.43 17.56
CA ASP A 322 -4.52 -0.43 18.69
C ASP A 322 -5.67 -1.40 18.33
N GLN A 323 -6.55 -0.97 17.43
CA GLN A 323 -7.61 -1.75 16.78
C GLN A 323 -7.11 -2.86 15.82
N TRP A 324 -5.81 -3.15 15.73
CA TRP A 324 -5.29 -4.23 14.89
C TRP A 324 -5.45 -5.61 15.55
N THR A 325 -5.59 -6.68 14.77
CA THR A 325 -5.55 -8.06 15.28
C THR A 325 -5.21 -9.13 14.23
N ILE A 326 -4.89 -10.33 14.72
CA ILE A 326 -4.70 -11.58 13.95
C ILE A 326 -5.90 -12.51 14.24
N PRO A 327 -6.46 -13.22 13.24
CA PRO A 327 -7.54 -14.17 13.47
C PRO A 327 -7.01 -15.44 14.17
N ASP A 328 -7.69 -15.88 15.22
CA ASP A 328 -7.32 -17.02 16.05
C ASP A 328 -8.18 -18.24 15.70
N LEU A 329 -7.68 -19.06 14.77
CA LEU A 329 -8.49 -20.03 14.03
C LEU A 329 -8.25 -21.47 14.50
N LEU A 330 -9.30 -22.29 14.49
CA LEU A 330 -9.24 -23.73 14.72
C LEU A 330 -8.47 -24.46 13.60
N ASP A 331 -8.62 -23.99 12.37
CA ASP A 331 -8.07 -24.62 11.16
C ASP A 331 -6.55 -24.48 11.03
N MET A 332 -5.91 -23.65 11.87
CA MET A 332 -4.45 -23.59 11.98
C MET A 332 -3.91 -24.91 12.56
N GLU A 333 -3.20 -25.69 11.75
CA GLU A 333 -2.44 -26.85 12.23
C GLU A 333 -1.38 -26.45 13.29
N ASP A 334 -0.94 -27.40 14.12
CA ASP A 334 -0.06 -27.13 15.28
C ASP A 334 1.29 -26.46 14.93
N ASP A 335 1.83 -26.69 13.72
CA ASP A 335 3.05 -26.01 13.27
C ASP A 335 2.78 -24.54 12.87
N ILE A 336 1.69 -24.26 12.16
CA ILE A 336 1.24 -22.89 11.83
C ILE A 336 0.92 -22.15 13.14
N ARG A 337 0.12 -22.77 14.00
CA ARG A 337 -0.26 -22.27 15.33
C ARG A 337 0.96 -21.95 16.21
N ARG A 338 2.03 -22.74 16.13
CA ARG A 338 3.31 -22.46 16.81
C ARG A 338 4.07 -21.29 16.18
N LYS A 339 4.13 -21.21 14.84
CA LYS A 339 4.69 -20.06 14.10
C LYS A 339 3.97 -18.76 14.49
N TYR A 340 2.65 -18.77 14.61
CA TYR A 340 1.86 -17.58 14.96
C TYR A 340 2.01 -17.14 16.42
N ARG A 341 2.17 -18.08 17.37
CA ARG A 341 2.56 -17.78 18.76
C ARG A 341 3.91 -17.08 18.83
N GLU A 342 4.88 -17.56 18.06
CA GLU A 342 6.22 -16.97 17.98
C GLU A 342 6.20 -15.59 17.31
N ILE A 343 5.41 -15.40 16.24
CA ILE A 343 5.19 -14.08 15.62
C ILE A 343 4.62 -13.10 16.65
N VAL A 344 3.56 -13.48 17.38
CA VAL A 344 2.95 -12.64 18.43
C VAL A 344 3.98 -12.26 19.52
N ARG A 345 4.81 -13.22 19.97
CA ARG A 345 5.89 -12.96 20.94
C ARG A 345 6.93 -11.96 20.41
N LEU A 346 7.41 -12.15 19.19
CA LEU A 346 8.41 -11.26 18.56
C LEU A 346 7.84 -9.86 18.31
N MET A 347 6.56 -9.75 17.94
CA MET A 347 5.88 -8.46 17.80
C MET A 347 5.74 -7.73 19.14
N ASP A 348 5.39 -8.43 20.22
CA ASP A 348 5.30 -7.84 21.56
C ASP A 348 6.66 -7.38 22.08
N GLU A 349 7.72 -8.16 21.86
CA GLU A 349 9.08 -7.80 22.27
C GLU A 349 9.57 -6.52 21.57
N GLU A 350 9.29 -6.34 20.28
CA GLU A 350 9.66 -5.09 19.56
C GLU A 350 8.71 -3.92 19.92
N VAL A 351 7.45 -4.17 20.26
CA VAL A 351 6.54 -3.16 20.81
C VAL A 351 7.02 -2.68 22.19
N VAL A 352 7.40 -3.60 23.08
CA VAL A 352 7.92 -3.29 24.43
C VAL A 352 9.29 -2.63 24.35
N GLU A 353 10.21 -3.09 23.49
CA GLU A 353 11.51 -2.45 23.28
C GLU A 353 11.33 -1.01 22.79
N LYS A 354 10.47 -0.78 21.77
CA LYS A 354 10.16 0.59 21.31
C LYS A 354 9.41 1.42 22.35
N ALA A 355 8.64 0.79 23.23
CA ALA A 355 8.08 1.46 24.39
C ALA A 355 9.16 1.82 25.45
N THR A 356 10.37 1.24 25.44
CA THR A 356 11.45 1.71 26.33
C THR A 356 12.13 3.00 25.82
N GLU A 357 12.13 3.24 24.50
CA GLU A 357 12.83 4.37 23.88
C GLU A 357 12.31 5.73 24.37
N LYS A 358 13.15 6.78 24.25
CA LYS A 358 12.77 8.14 24.65
C LYS A 358 11.52 8.57 23.87
N PRO A 359 10.44 9.04 24.53
CA PRO A 359 9.21 9.46 23.86
C PRO A 359 9.50 10.46 22.74
N GLN A 360 9.27 10.04 21.50
CA GLN A 360 9.45 10.85 20.30
C GLN A 360 8.07 11.09 19.69
N TRP A 361 7.48 12.24 20.02
CA TRP A 361 6.27 12.70 19.35
C TRP A 361 6.57 12.92 17.87
N ARG A 362 5.89 12.17 17.00
CA ARG A 362 5.93 12.37 15.55
C ARG A 362 4.57 12.87 15.07
N SER A 363 4.58 13.63 13.97
CA SER A 363 3.34 13.98 13.29
C SER A 363 2.76 12.74 12.61
N GLU A 364 1.43 12.68 12.49
CA GLU A 364 0.75 11.57 11.80
C GLU A 364 1.34 11.34 10.41
N PRO A 365 1.79 10.11 10.08
CA PRO A 365 2.40 9.82 8.81
C PRO A 365 1.33 9.79 7.72
N MET A 366 1.70 10.33 6.57
CA MET A 366 0.85 10.25 5.40
C MET A 366 0.88 8.82 4.83
N THR A 367 -0.20 8.09 5.06
CA THR A 367 -0.30 6.62 4.88
C THR A 367 -0.32 6.17 3.41
N SER A 368 -0.90 6.97 2.51
CA SER A 368 -0.86 6.76 1.06
C SER A 368 0.32 7.52 0.44
N ARG A 369 1.37 6.81 0.02
CA ARG A 369 2.55 7.36 -0.66
C ARG A 369 2.79 6.61 -1.98
N GLU A 370 2.63 7.31 -3.11
CA GLU A 370 2.80 6.75 -4.45
C GLU A 370 4.23 6.87 -4.99
N ASN A 371 5.04 7.78 -4.41
CA ASN A 371 6.46 7.97 -4.71
C ASN A 371 6.79 8.33 -6.17
N LEU A 372 5.84 8.87 -6.94
CA LEU A 372 6.07 9.34 -8.31
C LEU A 372 7.10 10.49 -8.34
N LEU A 373 7.11 11.32 -7.31
CA LEU A 373 8.11 12.38 -7.08
C LEU A 373 9.52 11.80 -6.86
N ASP A 374 9.64 10.71 -6.09
CA ASP A 374 10.91 10.07 -5.75
C ASP A 374 11.40 9.05 -6.82
N ALA A 375 10.66 8.86 -7.92
CA ALA A 375 10.91 7.79 -8.88
C ALA A 375 11.83 8.19 -10.06
N LEU A 376 12.65 7.25 -10.52
CA LEU A 376 13.53 7.32 -11.69
C LEU A 376 12.92 6.56 -12.86
N GLY A 377 12.99 7.10 -14.09
CA GLY A 377 12.38 6.49 -15.26
C GLY A 377 13.00 5.13 -15.59
N ASP A 378 12.15 4.12 -15.82
CA ASP A 378 12.58 2.80 -16.27
C ASP A 378 11.76 2.37 -17.50
N SER A 379 12.43 2.28 -18.65
CA SER A 379 11.84 1.81 -19.90
C SER A 379 11.82 0.29 -20.05
N LYS A 380 12.42 -0.45 -19.12
CA LYS A 380 12.55 -1.92 -19.15
C LYS A 380 11.69 -2.66 -18.12
N SER A 381 11.11 -1.97 -17.13
CA SER A 381 10.21 -2.57 -16.13
C SER A 381 8.73 -2.30 -16.44
N ILE A 382 7.81 -3.09 -15.88
CA ILE A 382 6.37 -2.85 -16.14
C ILE A 382 5.92 -1.47 -15.62
N ALA A 383 6.48 -0.99 -14.50
CA ALA A 383 6.29 0.39 -14.07
C ALA A 383 7.21 1.33 -14.89
N LEU A 384 6.63 2.43 -15.38
CA LEU A 384 7.38 3.46 -16.14
C LEU A 384 8.44 4.19 -15.31
N TRP A 385 8.34 4.11 -13.98
CA TRP A 385 9.32 4.64 -13.04
C TRP A 385 9.53 3.63 -11.91
N ARG A 386 10.79 3.47 -11.48
CA ARG A 386 11.20 2.68 -10.32
C ARG A 386 11.64 3.59 -9.18
N ARG A 387 11.72 3.08 -7.94
CA ARG A 387 12.23 3.83 -6.79
C ARG A 387 13.66 4.32 -7.06
N ALA A 388 13.99 5.56 -6.70
CA ALA A 388 15.38 5.98 -6.60
C ALA A 388 16.07 5.18 -5.48
N THR A 389 17.11 4.42 -5.79
CA THR A 389 18.01 3.86 -4.77
C THR A 389 18.83 4.99 -4.16
N LYS A 390 18.29 5.66 -3.14
CA LYS A 390 18.98 6.67 -2.32
C LYS A 390 20.12 5.96 -1.55
N SER A 391 21.28 5.83 -2.20
CA SER A 391 22.50 5.26 -1.62
C SER A 391 23.07 6.20 -0.57
N ASN A 392 22.78 5.94 0.71
CA ASN A 392 23.43 6.63 1.83
C ASN A 392 23.74 5.66 2.98
N SER A 393 25.02 5.61 3.33
CA SER A 393 25.57 5.31 4.66
C SER A 393 24.84 4.29 5.56
N SER A 394 25.31 3.04 5.47
CA SER A 394 25.73 2.26 6.64
C SER A 394 24.80 2.14 7.86
N THR A 395 23.73 1.35 7.70
CA THR A 395 23.45 0.24 8.63
C THR A 395 22.87 -0.92 7.84
N SER A 396 23.71 -1.88 7.46
CA SER A 396 23.27 -3.19 6.99
C SER A 396 22.85 -4.01 8.20
N LEU A 397 21.56 -3.97 8.54
CA LEU A 397 20.94 -5.10 9.22
C LEU A 397 20.72 -6.16 8.14
N GLU A 398 21.45 -7.27 8.27
CA GLU A 398 21.24 -8.45 7.43
C GLU A 398 19.94 -9.16 7.86
N PHE A 399 19.30 -9.87 6.93
CA PHE A 399 18.00 -10.51 7.10
C PHE A 399 18.10 -11.83 7.88
#